data_AF-A0A533X688-F1
#
_entry.id   AF-A0A533X688-F1
#
_cell.length_a   1.000
_cell.length_b   1.000
_cell.length_c   1.000
_cell.angle_alpha   90.00
_cell.angle_beta   90.00
_cell.angle_gamma   90.00
#
_symmetry.space_group_name_H-M   'P 1'
#
loop_
_entity.id
_entity.type
_entity.pdbx_description
1 polymer ?
#
loop_
_entity_poly.entity_id
_entity_poly.type
_entity_poly.pdbx_seq_one_letter_code
_entity_poly.pdbx_strand_id
1 'polypeptide(L)'
;MTRTRTRRFLKLTIGTELRTQLVTAIKLRRGPANDNRDFEPVVRKGHSVKPIRVGIGDKGYDDEDNHELLRDELGAMSIIPARYQDVPIWRTRGRYRKEMKRGYSKKVYHQRSKDETVFSVVKRTMGDEVRSVGVKAQNNEMRLKIIAYNAARIVSLAYSLARGFLLSRFLDRLKYEYPRYIHAAIQRRNELDLTR
;
A
#
# COMPACT_ATOMS: atom_id res chain seq x y z
N MET A 1 0.20 -45.17 -7.60
CA MET A 1 0.34 -43.81 -7.02
C MET A 1 0.62 -42.81 -8.14
N THR A 2 -0.43 -42.17 -8.67
CA THR A 2 -0.32 -41.11 -9.68
C THR A 2 0.30 -39.87 -9.02
N ARG A 3 1.56 -39.59 -9.33
CA ARG A 3 2.29 -38.42 -8.83
C ARG A 3 1.74 -37.18 -9.54
N THR A 4 0.74 -36.52 -8.96
CA THR A 4 0.20 -35.27 -9.50
C THR A 4 1.33 -34.26 -9.67
N ARG A 5 1.74 -33.97 -10.91
CA ARG A 5 2.74 -32.95 -11.22
C ARG A 5 2.14 -31.58 -10.90
N THR A 6 2.33 -31.09 -9.68
CA THR A 6 1.95 -29.72 -9.35
C THR A 6 2.82 -28.76 -10.15
N ARG A 7 2.19 -27.94 -11.00
CA ARG A 7 2.88 -26.90 -11.77
C ARG A 7 3.57 -25.94 -10.79
N ARG A 8 4.87 -25.73 -10.96
CA ARG A 8 5.64 -24.77 -10.15
C ARG A 8 5.40 -23.37 -10.69
N PHE A 9 4.59 -22.59 -9.99
CA PHE A 9 4.37 -21.18 -10.30
C PHE A 9 5.35 -20.27 -9.52
N LEU A 10 5.58 -19.07 -10.06
CA LEU A 10 6.29 -18.00 -9.38
C LEU A 10 5.31 -17.26 -8.48
N LYS A 11 5.59 -17.25 -7.18
CA LYS A 11 4.79 -16.57 -6.17
C LYS A 11 5.53 -15.31 -5.72
N LEU A 12 4.84 -14.19 -5.74
CA LEU A 12 5.33 -12.91 -5.24
C LEU A 12 4.51 -12.52 -4.01
N THR A 13 5.19 -12.34 -2.89
CA THR A 13 4.64 -11.67 -1.70
C THR A 13 5.24 -10.27 -1.62
N ILE A 14 4.41 -9.27 -1.39
CA ILE A 14 4.82 -7.87 -1.26
C ILE A 14 4.46 -7.34 0.12
N GLY A 15 5.26 -6.41 0.63
CA GLY A 15 4.89 -5.51 1.70
C GLY A 15 4.73 -4.11 1.12
N THR A 16 3.60 -3.47 1.36
CA THR A 16 3.28 -2.16 0.79
C THR A 16 3.06 -1.13 1.89
N GLU A 17 3.55 0.09 1.67
CA GLU A 17 3.14 1.22 2.47
C GLU A 17 1.77 1.74 2.02
N LEU A 18 0.75 1.59 2.86
CA LEU A 18 -0.65 1.88 2.50
C LEU A 18 -0.99 3.35 2.18
N ARG A 19 -0.15 4.31 2.57
CA ARG A 19 -0.38 5.75 2.31
C ARG A 19 0.10 6.15 0.92
N THR A 20 1.33 5.78 0.58
CA THR A 20 1.97 6.11 -0.70
C THR A 20 1.70 5.05 -1.76
N GLN A 21 1.29 3.84 -1.35
CA GLN A 21 1.19 2.63 -2.16
C GLN A 21 2.55 2.19 -2.74
N LEU A 22 3.65 2.49 -2.05
CA LEU A 22 4.99 2.04 -2.43
C LEU A 22 5.27 0.64 -1.90
N VAL A 23 5.90 -0.20 -2.70
CA VAL A 23 6.33 -1.53 -2.27
C VAL A 23 7.64 -1.39 -1.49
N THR A 24 7.63 -1.75 -0.20
CA THR A 24 8.79 -1.66 0.69
C THR A 24 9.61 -2.94 0.69
N ALA A 25 8.95 -4.09 0.58
CA ALA A 25 9.61 -5.39 0.60
C ALA A 25 8.95 -6.36 -0.39
N ILE A 26 9.77 -7.27 -0.91
CA ILE A 26 9.30 -8.36 -1.79
C ILE A 26 9.98 -9.68 -1.42
N LYS A 27 9.22 -10.76 -1.53
CA LYS A 27 9.71 -12.13 -1.45
C LYS A 27 9.19 -12.92 -2.64
N LEU A 28 10.12 -13.55 -3.35
CA LEU A 28 9.84 -14.41 -4.49
C LEU A 28 10.07 -15.86 -4.09
N ARG A 29 9.12 -16.74 -4.39
CA ARG A 29 9.19 -18.18 -4.12
C ARG A 29 8.64 -18.99 -5.29
N ARG A 30 9.06 -20.26 -5.37
CA ARG A 30 8.54 -21.22 -6.35
C ARG A 30 7.69 -22.28 -5.67
N GLY A 31 6.60 -22.65 -6.33
CA GLY A 31 5.78 -23.81 -6.00
C GLY A 31 4.64 -23.54 -5.01
N PRO A 32 3.80 -24.55 -4.76
CA PRO A 32 2.82 -24.49 -3.67
C PRO A 32 3.58 -24.40 -2.36
N ALA A 33 3.49 -23.26 -1.68
CA ALA A 33 4.17 -23.02 -0.42
C ALA A 33 3.26 -22.23 0.50
N ASN A 34 3.22 -22.64 1.77
CA ASN A 34 2.44 -21.97 2.81
C ASN A 34 2.81 -20.48 2.88
N ASP A 35 1.80 -19.63 2.80
CA ASP A 35 1.91 -18.17 2.84
C ASP A 35 2.62 -17.69 4.11
N ASN A 36 2.41 -18.34 5.25
CA ASN A 36 3.02 -17.93 6.54
C ASN A 36 4.55 -17.79 6.46
N ARG A 37 5.23 -18.62 5.67
CA ARG A 37 6.69 -18.58 5.54
C ARG A 37 7.23 -17.35 4.80
N ASP A 38 6.38 -16.60 4.11
CA ASP A 38 6.77 -15.35 3.43
C ASP A 38 6.56 -14.11 4.31
N PHE A 39 5.77 -14.22 5.38
CA PHE A 39 5.36 -13.09 6.20
C PHE A 39 6.55 -12.44 6.92
N GLU A 40 7.23 -13.20 7.78
CA GLU A 40 8.34 -12.68 8.59
C GLU A 40 9.44 -12.01 7.72
N PRO A 41 9.97 -12.63 6.64
CA PRO A 41 10.98 -11.99 5.81
C PRO A 41 10.52 -10.68 5.18
N VAL A 42 9.25 -10.59 4.77
CA VAL A 42 8.69 -9.39 4.16
C VAL A 42 8.47 -8.30 5.20
N VAL A 43 7.95 -8.65 6.37
CA VAL A 43 7.68 -7.71 7.47
C VAL A 43 8.98 -7.15 8.03
N ARG A 44 9.98 -7.97 8.34
CA ARG A 44 11.28 -7.50 8.84
C ARG A 44 11.96 -6.57 7.84
N LYS A 45 11.98 -6.95 6.56
CA LYS A 45 12.54 -6.10 5.49
C LYS A 45 11.74 -4.82 5.27
N GLY A 46 10.42 -4.89 5.36
CA GLY A 46 9.55 -3.72 5.26
C GLY A 46 9.81 -2.73 6.39
N HIS A 47 9.92 -3.26 7.63
CA HIS A 47 10.20 -2.47 8.83
C HIS A 47 11.57 -1.79 8.77
N SER A 48 12.60 -2.47 8.23
CA SER A 48 13.93 -1.87 8.09
C SER A 48 13.98 -0.73 7.05
N VAL A 49 13.09 -0.75 6.06
CA VAL A 49 12.94 0.36 5.09
C VAL A 49 12.11 1.49 5.69
N LYS A 50 11.01 1.17 6.37
CA LYS A 50 10.13 2.13 7.02
C LYS A 50 9.47 1.50 8.26
N PRO A 51 9.64 2.07 9.46
CA PRO A 51 9.05 1.52 10.67
C PRO A 51 7.54 1.29 10.54
N ILE A 52 7.12 0.04 10.75
CA ILE A 52 5.72 -0.37 10.67
C ILE A 52 5.06 0.04 11.98
N ARG A 53 3.99 0.84 11.90
CA ARG A 53 3.15 1.17 13.06
C ARG A 53 1.92 0.26 13.16
N VAL A 54 1.36 -0.11 12.01
CA VAL A 54 0.21 -1.00 11.89
C VAL A 54 0.48 -1.96 10.74
N GLY A 55 0.67 -3.24 11.06
CA GLY A 55 0.76 -4.33 10.10
C GLY A 55 -0.64 -4.88 9.81
N ILE A 56 -1.04 -4.85 8.53
CA ILE A 56 -2.32 -5.41 8.08
C ILE A 56 -2.01 -6.63 7.21
N GLY A 57 -2.62 -7.76 7.53
CA GLY A 57 -2.40 -9.01 6.80
C GLY A 57 -3.71 -9.66 6.37
N ASP A 58 -3.64 -10.47 5.31
CA ASP A 58 -4.70 -11.42 4.97
C ASP A 58 -4.90 -12.42 6.12
N LYS A 59 -6.13 -12.91 6.26
CA LYS A 59 -6.54 -14.05 7.08
C LYS A 59 -5.68 -15.31 6.82
N GLY A 60 -5.09 -15.43 5.64
CA GLY A 60 -4.09 -16.44 5.32
C GLY A 60 -2.88 -16.42 6.27
N TYR A 61 -2.47 -15.25 6.75
CA TYR A 61 -1.35 -15.02 7.65
C TYR A 61 -1.69 -15.12 9.14
N ASP A 62 -2.90 -15.56 9.49
CA ASP A 62 -3.32 -15.78 10.87
C ASP A 62 -2.44 -16.86 11.53
N ASP A 63 -1.52 -16.39 12.36
CA ASP A 63 -0.62 -17.19 13.19
C ASP A 63 -0.24 -16.37 14.42
N GLU A 64 -0.07 -17.02 15.58
CA GLU A 64 0.27 -16.28 16.81
C GLU A 64 1.69 -15.70 16.70
N ASP A 65 2.64 -16.49 16.18
CA ASP A 65 4.03 -16.06 15.96
C ASP A 65 4.12 -14.82 15.06
N ASN A 66 3.24 -14.71 14.04
CA ASN A 66 3.17 -13.54 13.17
C ASN A 66 2.66 -12.29 13.92
N HIS A 67 1.77 -12.48 14.89
CA HIS A 67 1.29 -11.40 15.74
C HIS A 67 2.36 -10.97 16.75
N GLU A 68 3.04 -11.92 17.40
CA GLU A 68 4.15 -11.68 18.32
C GLU A 68 5.29 -10.94 17.63
N LEU A 69 5.67 -11.35 16.42
CA LEU A 69 6.65 -10.64 15.60
C LEU A 69 6.28 -9.16 15.41
N LEU A 70 5.04 -8.87 15.04
CA LEU A 70 4.62 -7.49 14.82
C LEU A 70 4.55 -6.70 16.11
N ARG A 71 3.95 -7.25 17.17
CA ARG A 71 3.62 -6.51 18.40
C ARG A 71 4.76 -6.45 19.38
N ASP A 72 5.39 -7.58 19.64
CA ASP A 72 6.39 -7.73 20.70
C ASP A 72 7.78 -7.39 20.19
N GLU A 73 8.16 -7.86 18.99
CA GLU A 73 9.50 -7.56 18.44
C GLU A 73 9.57 -6.20 17.73
N LEU A 74 8.55 -5.85 16.93
CA LEU A 74 8.58 -4.66 16.08
C LEU A 74 7.79 -3.47 16.66
N GLY A 75 7.12 -3.63 17.80
CA GLY A 75 6.34 -2.57 18.44
C GLY A 75 5.16 -2.06 17.61
N ALA A 76 4.67 -2.86 16.66
CA ALA A 76 3.63 -2.51 15.71
C ALA A 76 2.30 -3.18 16.06
N MET A 77 1.18 -2.46 15.90
CA MET A 77 -0.13 -3.12 15.98
C MET A 77 -0.31 -4.10 14.83
N SER A 78 -0.80 -5.30 15.10
CA SER A 78 -1.15 -6.27 14.05
C SER A 78 -2.67 -6.38 13.89
N ILE A 79 -3.14 -6.27 12.65
CA ILE A 79 -4.54 -6.53 12.26
C ILE A 79 -4.52 -7.64 11.21
N ILE A 80 -4.69 -8.87 11.68
CA ILE A 80 -4.76 -10.08 10.86
C ILE A 80 -5.98 -10.86 11.36
N PRO A 81 -7.08 -10.95 10.61
CA PRO A 81 -8.28 -11.62 11.10
C PRO A 81 -8.05 -13.11 11.32
N ALA A 82 -8.63 -13.66 12.38
CA ALA A 82 -8.55 -15.10 12.66
C ALA A 82 -9.12 -15.94 11.51
N ARG A 83 -8.42 -17.03 11.16
CA ARG A 83 -8.76 -17.95 10.06
C ARG A 83 -10.06 -18.70 10.30
N TYR A 84 -10.30 -19.11 11.54
CA TYR A 84 -11.49 -19.86 11.92
C TYR A 84 -12.37 -18.98 12.79
N GLN A 85 -13.19 -18.13 12.17
CA GLN A 85 -14.03 -17.16 12.90
C GLN A 85 -15.17 -17.84 13.67
N ASP A 86 -15.70 -18.93 13.12
CA ASP A 86 -16.82 -19.69 13.72
C ASP A 86 -16.39 -20.48 14.97
N VAL A 87 -15.09 -20.70 15.15
CA VAL A 87 -14.57 -21.34 16.35
C VAL A 87 -14.70 -20.37 17.53
N PRO A 88 -15.29 -20.78 18.66
CA PRO A 88 -15.41 -19.90 19.80
C PRO A 88 -14.06 -19.43 20.38
N ILE A 89 -14.06 -18.27 21.05
CA ILE A 89 -12.84 -17.62 21.57
C ILE A 89 -12.10 -18.54 22.55
N TRP A 90 -12.82 -19.25 23.43
CA TRP A 90 -12.22 -20.14 24.43
C TRP A 90 -11.50 -21.36 23.82
N ARG A 91 -11.91 -21.80 22.62
CA ARG A 91 -11.24 -22.87 21.86
C ARG A 91 -10.07 -22.37 21.01
N THR A 92 -9.94 -21.06 20.84
CA THR A 92 -8.87 -20.46 20.05
C THR A 92 -7.60 -20.40 20.90
N ARG A 93 -6.46 -20.75 20.31
CA ARG A 93 -5.14 -20.62 20.96
C ARG A 93 -4.47 -19.32 20.50
N GLY A 94 -3.63 -18.75 21.36
CA GLY A 94 -2.96 -17.48 21.11
C GLY A 94 -3.68 -16.30 21.75
N ARG A 95 -2.90 -15.40 22.38
CA ARG A 95 -3.38 -14.17 23.00
C ARG A 95 -3.90 -13.21 21.94
N TYR A 96 -3.10 -12.96 20.91
CA TYR A 96 -3.43 -11.99 19.84
C TYR A 96 -4.51 -12.51 18.92
N ARG A 97 -4.54 -13.81 18.63
CA ARG A 97 -5.64 -14.41 17.86
C ARG A 97 -6.98 -14.30 18.58
N LYS A 98 -7.01 -14.42 19.92
CA LYS A 98 -8.21 -14.13 20.72
C LYS A 98 -8.59 -12.65 20.69
N GLU A 99 -7.61 -11.75 20.73
CA GLU A 99 -7.86 -10.30 20.58
C GLU A 99 -8.52 -9.99 19.23
N MET A 100 -8.03 -10.56 18.13
CA MET A 100 -8.61 -10.39 16.79
C MET A 100 -10.05 -10.93 16.69
N LYS A 101 -10.44 -11.90 17.52
CA LYS A 101 -11.83 -12.36 17.61
C LYS A 101 -12.73 -11.46 18.46
N ARG A 102 -12.17 -10.81 19.49
CA ARG A 102 -12.92 -9.84 20.31
C ARG A 102 -13.27 -8.59 19.50
N GLY A 103 -12.38 -8.18 18.61
CA GLY A 103 -12.67 -7.13 17.64
C GLY A 103 -11.40 -6.41 17.18
N TYR A 104 -11.52 -5.79 16.02
CA TYR A 104 -10.49 -4.92 15.44
C TYR A 104 -11.17 -3.86 14.58
N SER A 105 -10.45 -2.79 14.26
CA SER A 105 -10.98 -1.74 13.40
C SER A 105 -11.12 -2.24 11.96
N LYS A 106 -12.36 -2.53 11.54
CA LYS A 106 -12.68 -2.89 10.15
C LYS A 106 -12.25 -1.80 9.18
N LYS A 107 -12.41 -0.52 9.54
CA LYS A 107 -11.98 0.64 8.73
C LYS A 107 -10.49 0.58 8.39
N VAL A 108 -9.66 0.22 9.37
CA VAL A 108 -8.22 0.06 9.16
C VAL A 108 -7.97 -1.19 8.33
N TYR A 109 -8.59 -2.32 8.66
CA TYR A 109 -8.44 -3.58 7.92
C TYR A 109 -8.81 -3.44 6.42
N HIS A 110 -9.85 -2.68 6.09
CA HIS A 110 -10.27 -2.44 4.71
C HIS A 110 -9.21 -1.72 3.85
N GLN A 111 -8.18 -1.10 4.46
CA GLN A 111 -7.05 -0.56 3.72
C GLN A 111 -6.25 -1.62 2.97
N ARG A 112 -6.39 -2.92 3.33
CA ARG A 112 -5.80 -4.07 2.63
C ARG A 112 -6.14 -4.11 1.14
N SER A 113 -7.31 -3.61 0.72
CA SER A 113 -7.71 -3.58 -0.70
C SER A 113 -6.76 -2.73 -1.57
N LYS A 114 -5.95 -1.86 -0.95
CA LYS A 114 -4.90 -1.13 -1.65
C LYS A 114 -3.79 -2.04 -2.17
N ASP A 115 -3.51 -3.16 -1.50
CA ASP A 115 -2.54 -4.15 -2.01
C ASP A 115 -3.04 -4.80 -3.29
N GLU A 116 -4.34 -5.14 -3.35
CA GLU A 116 -4.98 -5.66 -4.58
C GLU A 116 -4.89 -4.62 -5.71
N THR A 117 -5.07 -3.34 -5.37
CA THR A 117 -4.87 -2.24 -6.32
C THR A 117 -3.42 -2.16 -6.81
N VAL A 118 -2.43 -2.28 -5.92
CA VAL A 118 -1.00 -2.27 -6.28
C VAL A 118 -0.69 -3.42 -7.23
N PHE A 119 -1.09 -4.65 -6.91
CA PHE A 119 -0.95 -5.79 -7.81
C PHE A 119 -1.59 -5.54 -9.17
N SER A 120 -2.80 -4.98 -9.17
CA SER A 120 -3.55 -4.66 -10.38
C SER A 120 -2.83 -3.63 -11.25
N VAL A 121 -2.25 -2.58 -10.65
CA VAL A 121 -1.48 -1.55 -11.37
C VAL A 121 -0.18 -2.13 -11.91
N VAL A 122 0.55 -2.92 -11.12
CA VAL A 122 1.79 -3.58 -11.55
C VAL A 122 1.52 -4.44 -12.80
N LYS A 123 0.46 -5.26 -12.78
CA LYS A 123 0.09 -6.10 -13.94
C LYS A 123 -0.26 -5.30 -15.19
N ARG A 124 -1.02 -4.21 -15.05
CA ARG A 124 -1.42 -3.37 -16.20
C ARG A 124 -0.26 -2.56 -16.78
N THR A 125 0.66 -2.09 -15.94
CA THR A 125 1.74 -1.19 -16.36
C THR A 125 3.02 -1.93 -16.74
N MET A 126 3.35 -3.01 -16.04
CA MET A 126 4.59 -3.78 -16.19
C MET A 126 4.36 -5.15 -16.85
N GLY A 127 3.13 -5.44 -17.26
CA GLY A 127 2.70 -6.71 -17.85
C GLY A 127 2.44 -7.81 -16.81
N ASP A 128 1.44 -8.65 -17.07
CA ASP A 128 1.06 -9.77 -16.20
C ASP A 128 1.94 -11.02 -16.40
N GLU A 129 2.57 -11.15 -17.56
CA GLU A 129 3.36 -12.33 -17.92
C GLU A 129 4.83 -12.20 -17.55
N VAL A 130 5.47 -13.32 -17.22
CA VAL A 130 6.93 -13.40 -17.04
C VAL A 130 7.50 -14.13 -18.25
N ARG A 131 8.24 -13.40 -19.10
CA ARG A 131 8.74 -13.92 -20.38
C ARG A 131 10.05 -14.68 -20.25
N SER A 132 10.82 -14.40 -19.20
CA SER A 132 12.10 -15.06 -18.96
C SER A 132 11.92 -16.57 -18.81
N VAL A 133 12.89 -17.37 -19.28
CA VAL A 133 12.85 -18.84 -19.14
C VAL A 133 13.61 -19.31 -17.89
N GLY A 134 14.81 -18.77 -17.67
CA GLY A 134 15.66 -19.16 -16.54
C GLY A 134 15.11 -18.68 -15.19
N VAL A 135 15.21 -19.51 -14.14
CA VAL A 135 14.69 -19.16 -12.79
C VAL A 135 15.28 -17.85 -12.26
N LYS A 136 16.60 -17.64 -12.43
CA LYS A 136 17.28 -16.40 -12.03
C LYS A 136 16.77 -15.21 -12.83
N ALA A 137 16.61 -15.37 -14.14
CA ALA A 137 16.09 -14.33 -15.03
C ALA A 137 14.64 -13.96 -14.68
N GLN A 138 13.76 -14.95 -14.48
CA GLN A 138 12.38 -14.73 -14.03
C GLN A 138 12.31 -13.99 -12.69
N ASN A 139 13.19 -14.32 -11.74
CA ASN A 139 13.23 -13.61 -10.47
C ASN A 139 13.72 -12.16 -10.64
N ASN A 140 14.69 -11.92 -11.52
CA ASN A 140 15.19 -10.57 -11.81
C ASN A 140 14.15 -9.74 -12.57
N GLU A 141 13.44 -10.33 -13.53
CA GLU A 141 12.32 -9.70 -14.23
C GLU A 141 11.27 -9.21 -13.23
N MET A 142 10.83 -10.05 -12.29
CA MET A 142 9.88 -9.62 -11.26
C MET A 142 10.41 -8.51 -10.36
N ARG A 143 11.70 -8.54 -9.99
CA ARG A 143 12.31 -7.46 -9.20
C ARG A 143 12.31 -6.15 -9.98
N LEU A 144 12.68 -6.19 -11.26
CA LEU A 144 12.72 -5.01 -12.12
C LEU A 144 11.32 -4.43 -12.33
N LYS A 145 10.29 -5.26 -12.52
CA LYS A 145 8.90 -4.79 -12.60
C LYS A 145 8.47 -4.02 -11.35
N ILE A 146 8.84 -4.50 -10.17
CA ILE A 146 8.51 -3.82 -8.90
C ILE A 146 9.31 -2.52 -8.74
N ILE A 147 10.59 -2.51 -9.12
CA ILE A 147 11.42 -1.30 -9.12
C ILE A 147 10.83 -0.24 -10.05
N ALA A 148 10.47 -0.64 -11.27
CA ALA A 148 9.83 0.24 -12.26
C ALA A 148 8.49 0.78 -11.75
N TYR A 149 7.67 -0.06 -11.11
CA TYR A 149 6.44 0.38 -10.44
C TYR A 149 6.70 1.44 -9.37
N ASN A 150 7.64 1.20 -8.47
CA ASN A 150 7.98 2.15 -7.42
C ASN A 150 8.48 3.48 -8.00
N ALA A 151 9.34 3.45 -9.04
CA ALA A 151 9.82 4.65 -9.70
C ALA A 151 8.67 5.46 -10.33
N ALA A 152 7.81 4.80 -11.11
CA ALA A 152 6.63 5.44 -11.70
C ALA A 152 5.69 6.01 -10.63
N ARG A 153 5.52 5.30 -9.51
CA ARG A 153 4.67 5.75 -8.41
C ARG A 153 5.23 6.99 -7.71
N ILE A 154 6.55 7.04 -7.48
CA ILE A 154 7.22 8.22 -6.90
C ILE A 154 7.04 9.43 -7.81
N VAL A 155 7.26 9.29 -9.12
CA VAL A 155 7.05 10.37 -10.10
C VAL A 155 5.60 10.86 -10.08
N SER A 156 4.63 9.94 -10.07
CA SER A 156 3.21 10.28 -9.99
C SER A 156 2.85 11.05 -8.71
N LEU A 157 3.40 10.66 -7.56
CA LEU A 157 3.22 11.36 -6.28
C LEU A 157 3.85 12.76 -6.32
N ALA A 158 5.09 12.87 -6.81
CA ALA A 158 5.79 14.14 -6.93
C ALA A 158 5.06 15.12 -7.87
N TYR A 159 4.59 14.62 -9.02
CA TYR A 159 3.78 15.40 -9.95
C TYR A 159 2.47 15.89 -9.32
N SER A 160 1.78 15.01 -8.58
CA SER A 160 0.53 15.37 -7.90
C SER A 160 0.74 16.45 -6.84
N LEU A 161 1.84 16.37 -6.08
CA LEU A 161 2.22 17.38 -5.10
C LEU A 161 2.59 18.71 -5.75
N ALA A 162 3.42 18.69 -6.79
CA ALA A 162 3.81 19.89 -7.52
C ALA A 162 2.60 20.58 -8.17
N ARG A 163 1.71 19.81 -8.80
CA ARG A 163 0.47 20.33 -9.37
C ARG A 163 -0.43 20.94 -8.29
N GLY A 164 -0.62 20.25 -7.16
CA GLY A 164 -1.41 20.76 -6.03
C GLY A 164 -0.86 22.08 -5.49
N PHE A 165 0.47 22.17 -5.34
CA PHE A 165 1.14 23.40 -4.91
C PHE A 165 0.91 24.56 -5.89
N LEU A 166 1.13 24.33 -7.19
CA LEU A 166 0.91 25.36 -8.22
C LEU A 166 -0.55 25.82 -8.27
N LEU A 167 -1.50 24.89 -8.18
CA LEU A 167 -2.92 25.21 -8.20
C LEU A 167 -3.34 26.02 -6.96
N SER A 168 -2.82 25.68 -5.78
CA SER A 168 -3.11 26.41 -4.53
C SER A 168 -2.65 27.88 -4.63
N ARG A 169 -1.44 28.13 -5.13
CA ARG A 169 -0.91 29.48 -5.34
C ARG A 169 -1.72 30.28 -6.37
N PHE A 170 -2.17 29.62 -7.43
CA PHE A 170 -3.02 30.26 -8.43
C PHE A 170 -4.38 30.67 -7.84
N LEU A 171 -5.00 29.79 -7.05
CA LEU A 171 -6.27 30.10 -6.38
C LEU A 171 -6.12 31.22 -5.34
N ASP A 172 -5.04 31.21 -4.56
CA ASP A 172 -4.74 32.31 -3.62
C ASP A 172 -4.56 33.63 -4.37
N ARG A 173 -3.80 33.62 -5.48
CA ARG A 173 -3.61 34.81 -6.32
C ARG A 173 -4.95 35.35 -6.83
N LEU A 174 -5.82 34.49 -7.38
CA LEU A 174 -7.16 34.90 -7.82
C LEU A 174 -7.98 35.49 -6.66
N LYS A 175 -7.96 34.88 -5.48
CA LYS A 175 -8.75 35.31 -4.32
C LYS A 175 -8.35 36.70 -3.81
N TYR A 176 -7.07 37.06 -3.88
CA TYR A 176 -6.58 38.36 -3.38
C TYR A 176 -6.45 39.44 -4.47
N GLU A 177 -6.19 39.08 -5.72
CA GLU A 177 -6.07 40.04 -6.82
C GLU A 177 -7.43 40.46 -7.40
N TYR A 178 -8.39 39.55 -7.59
CA TYR A 178 -9.68 39.89 -8.21
C TYR A 178 -10.48 40.97 -7.46
N PRO A 179 -10.62 40.93 -6.12
CA PRO A 179 -11.34 41.98 -5.39
C PRO A 179 -10.67 43.35 -5.55
N ARG A 180 -9.34 43.40 -5.57
CA ARG A 180 -8.59 44.66 -5.77
C ARG A 180 -8.82 45.25 -7.15
N TYR A 181 -8.83 44.42 -8.20
CA TYR A 181 -9.10 44.88 -9.56
C TYR A 181 -10.54 45.39 -9.72
N ILE A 182 -11.53 44.73 -9.10
CA ILE A 182 -12.91 45.18 -9.13
C ILE A 182 -13.08 46.50 -8.38
N HIS A 183 -12.50 46.64 -7.18
CA HIS A 183 -12.55 47.91 -6.44
C HIS A 183 -11.84 49.05 -7.18
N ALA A 184 -10.67 48.79 -7.78
CA ALA A 184 -9.96 49.79 -8.57
C ALA A 184 -10.73 50.20 -9.85
N ALA A 185 -11.43 49.26 -10.50
CA ALA A 185 -12.27 49.54 -11.66
C ALA A 185 -13.51 50.37 -11.30
N ILE A 186 -14.14 50.08 -10.15
CA ILE A 186 -15.28 50.86 -9.63
C ILE A 186 -14.84 52.28 -9.27
N GLN A 187 -13.67 52.44 -8.64
CA GLN A 187 -13.15 53.75 -8.23
C GLN A 187 -12.81 54.63 -9.44
N ARG A 188 -12.16 54.08 -10.48
CA ARG A 188 -11.92 54.82 -11.75
C ARG A 188 -13.21 55.20 -12.47
N ARG A 189 -14.26 54.36 -12.41
CA ARG A 189 -15.56 54.68 -13.00
C ARG A 189 -16.23 55.87 -12.29
N ASN A 190 -16.19 55.88 -10.97
CA ASN A 190 -16.73 56.98 -10.18
C ASN A 190 -15.95 58.29 -10.37
N GLU A 191 -14.62 58.23 -10.55
CA GLU A 191 -13.81 59.42 -10.86
C GLU A 191 -14.14 60.01 -12.25
N LEU A 192 -14.42 59.16 -13.25
CA LEU A 192 -14.81 59.60 -14.59
C LEU A 192 -16.21 60.25 -14.63
N ASP A 193 -17.14 59.77 -13.80
CA ASP A 193 -18.50 60.33 -13.68
C ASP A 193 -18.53 61.68 -12.92
N LEU A 194 -17.49 62.00 -12.13
CA LEU A 194 -17.35 63.28 -11.40
C LEU A 194 -16.69 64.40 -12.24
N THR A 195 -16.17 64.07 -13.42
CA THR A 195 -15.54 65.01 -14.36
C THR A 195 -16.43 65.43 -15.53
N ARG A 196 -17.73 65.12 -15.48
CA ARG A 196 -18.78 65.59 -16.39
C ARG A 196 -19.72 66.54 -15.67
#